data_AF-A0A2Z5UE01-F1
#
_entry.id   AF-A0A2Z5UE01-F1
#
_cell.length_a   1.000
_cell.length_b   1.000
_cell.length_c   1.000
_cell.angle_alpha   90.00
_cell.angle_beta   90.00
_cell.angle_gamma   90.00
#
_symmetry.space_group_name_H-M   'P 1'
#
loop_
_entity.id
_entity.type
_entity.pdbx_description
1 polymer ?
#
loop_
_entity_poly.entity_id
_entity_poly.type
_entity_poly.pdbx_seq_one_letter_code
_entity_poly.pdbx_strand_id
1 'polypeptide(L)'
;MKRVIVETAIAGGWNAVAEFDGLSSDSEPWRADVLLTKGRVRIAIEVQWSRQSQDETARRQSRYASSGVRGLWLFRQPRFDTSEEIPAVRISGNPFDGYDVFVPTGAGEQVLPLSSCISAALNRQYQFGLPLGAAADVEVRCGNLDCWKCGAETQIITGLDISIGPHKLSATIPDLGNCPDLVRRTLQAIPAQASLGRIMHRNSREAGFRYLSNGCAHCGALIGAHYEYQAWDRQDVVARFPTVVDERMRQLAIDLGDEPGWGVHR
;
A
#
# COMPACT_ATOMS: atom_id res chain seq x y z
N MET A 1 -16.78 19.04 -12.93
CA MET A 1 -15.97 17.80 -12.80
C MET A 1 -15.47 17.26 -14.14
N LYS A 2 -16.34 16.76 -15.05
CA LYS A 2 -15.92 16.19 -16.35
C LYS A 2 -14.98 17.11 -17.15
N ARG A 3 -15.24 18.42 -17.12
CA ARG A 3 -14.34 19.44 -17.69
C ARG A 3 -12.89 19.35 -17.15
N VAL A 4 -12.71 19.24 -15.83
CA VAL A 4 -11.38 19.11 -15.21
C VAL A 4 -10.67 17.84 -15.67
N ILE A 5 -11.41 16.72 -15.78
CA ILE A 5 -10.88 15.44 -16.27
C ILE A 5 -10.40 15.58 -17.72
N VAL A 6 -11.25 16.15 -18.59
CA VAL A 6 -10.94 16.40 -20.01
C VAL A 6 -9.72 17.31 -20.16
N GLU A 7 -9.72 18.46 -19.49
CA GLU A 7 -8.61 19.44 -19.55
C GLU A 7 -7.30 18.83 -19.05
N THR A 8 -7.33 18.09 -17.93
CA THR A 8 -6.16 17.39 -17.39
C THR A 8 -5.63 16.34 -18.37
N ALA A 9 -6.51 15.55 -18.97
CA ALA A 9 -6.13 14.51 -19.92
C ALA A 9 -5.52 15.11 -21.19
N ILE A 10 -6.13 16.16 -21.75
CA ILE A 10 -5.61 16.89 -22.92
C ILE A 10 -4.22 17.47 -22.62
N ALA A 11 -4.05 18.10 -21.46
CA ALA A 11 -2.74 18.61 -21.04
C ALA A 11 -1.68 17.50 -20.92
N GLY A 12 -2.08 16.27 -20.56
CA GLY A 12 -1.23 15.07 -20.54
C GLY A 12 -1.03 14.39 -21.92
N GLY A 13 -1.49 15.02 -23.00
CA GLY A 13 -1.38 14.50 -24.37
C GLY A 13 -2.28 13.29 -24.65
N TRP A 14 -3.45 13.23 -24.00
CA TRP A 14 -4.52 12.28 -24.32
C TRP A 14 -5.63 12.98 -25.11
N ASN A 15 -6.29 12.24 -25.99
CA ASN A 15 -7.57 12.66 -26.53
C ASN A 15 -8.65 12.36 -25.48
N ALA A 16 -9.59 13.28 -25.28
CA ALA A 16 -10.66 13.13 -24.28
C ALA A 16 -12.00 13.55 -24.89
N VAL A 17 -13.01 12.69 -24.76
CA VAL A 17 -14.38 12.92 -25.25
C VAL A 17 -15.35 12.66 -24.10
N ALA A 18 -16.16 13.66 -23.76
CA ALA A 18 -17.23 13.52 -22.77
C ALA A 18 -18.46 12.84 -23.39
N GLU A 19 -19.22 12.08 -22.59
CA GLU A 19 -20.47 11.43 -22.99
C GLU A 19 -20.30 10.52 -24.22
N PHE A 20 -19.37 9.57 -24.14
CA PHE A 20 -19.03 8.71 -25.28
C PHE A 20 -19.87 7.43 -25.27
N ASP A 21 -20.60 7.19 -26.35
CA ASP A 21 -21.32 5.92 -26.58
C ASP A 21 -20.41 4.92 -27.32
N GLY A 22 -20.39 3.68 -26.85
CA GLY A 22 -19.63 2.58 -27.44
C GLY A 22 -20.42 1.27 -27.46
N LEU A 23 -19.83 0.26 -28.11
CA LEU A 23 -20.37 -1.09 -28.21
C LEU A 23 -19.33 -2.09 -27.67
N SER A 24 -19.81 -3.12 -26.96
CA SER A 24 -19.00 -4.26 -26.55
C SER A 24 -18.67 -5.19 -27.73
N SER A 25 -17.82 -6.19 -27.51
CA SER A 25 -17.59 -7.29 -28.47
C SER A 25 -18.87 -7.98 -28.89
N ASP A 26 -19.86 -8.04 -27.99
CA ASP A 26 -21.17 -8.67 -28.21
C ASP A 26 -22.23 -7.67 -28.71
N SER A 27 -21.79 -6.49 -29.19
CA SER A 27 -22.65 -5.40 -29.66
C SER A 27 -23.60 -4.83 -28.60
N GLU A 28 -23.29 -5.02 -27.31
CA GLU A 28 -24.06 -4.37 -26.24
C GLU A 28 -23.65 -2.90 -26.09
N PRO A 29 -24.59 -1.95 -26.05
CA PRO A 29 -24.27 -0.55 -25.85
C PRO A 29 -23.77 -0.28 -24.44
N TRP A 30 -22.79 0.61 -24.36
CA TRP A 30 -22.30 1.21 -23.13
C TRP A 30 -22.04 2.71 -23.35
N ARG A 31 -22.06 3.48 -22.27
CA ARG A 31 -21.78 4.92 -22.29
C ARG A 31 -20.80 5.26 -21.19
N ALA A 32 -19.73 5.94 -21.56
CA ALA A 32 -18.74 6.48 -20.65
C ALA A 32 -18.96 7.97 -20.41
N ASP A 33 -18.84 8.41 -19.16
CA ASP A 33 -18.91 9.83 -18.83
C ASP A 33 -17.79 10.64 -19.48
N VAL A 34 -16.57 10.09 -19.49
CA VAL A 34 -15.45 10.59 -20.29
C VAL A 34 -14.64 9.40 -20.81
N LEU A 35 -14.43 9.32 -22.13
CA LEU A 35 -13.50 8.38 -22.73
C LEU A 35 -12.17 9.08 -23.04
N LEU A 36 -11.08 8.51 -22.53
CA LEU A 36 -9.71 8.94 -22.77
C LEU A 36 -9.00 7.96 -23.71
N THR A 37 -8.28 8.46 -24.70
CA THR A 37 -7.52 7.62 -25.65
C THR A 37 -6.11 8.15 -25.91
N LYS A 38 -5.12 7.25 -25.95
CA LYS A 38 -3.73 7.54 -26.33
C LYS A 38 -3.12 6.33 -27.03
N GLY A 39 -2.93 6.44 -28.35
CA GLY A 39 -2.59 5.29 -29.19
C GLY A 39 -3.67 4.21 -29.08
N ARG A 40 -3.28 3.00 -28.64
CA ARG A 40 -4.19 1.87 -28.44
C ARG A 40 -4.84 1.84 -27.05
N VAL A 41 -4.38 2.66 -26.11
CA VAL A 41 -4.88 2.64 -24.73
C VAL A 41 -6.17 3.46 -24.65
N ARG A 42 -7.20 2.86 -24.06
CA ARG A 42 -8.51 3.48 -23.83
C ARG A 42 -8.89 3.37 -22.36
N ILE A 43 -9.36 4.46 -21.77
CA ILE A 43 -9.80 4.51 -20.37
C ILE A 43 -11.16 5.21 -20.30
N ALA A 44 -12.18 4.55 -19.77
CA ALA A 44 -13.45 5.15 -19.40
C ALA A 44 -13.35 5.68 -17.96
N ILE A 45 -13.61 6.97 -17.78
CA ILE A 45 -13.75 7.59 -16.46
C ILE A 45 -15.25 7.74 -16.19
N GLU A 46 -15.70 7.16 -15.08
CA GLU A 46 -17.09 7.22 -14.62
C GLU A 46 -17.25 8.16 -13.43
N VAL A 47 -18.20 9.09 -13.50
CA VAL A 47 -18.53 10.02 -12.42
C VAL A 47 -19.91 9.67 -11.85
N GLN A 48 -19.91 8.85 -10.80
CA GLN A 48 -21.14 8.33 -10.24
C GLN A 48 -21.61 9.15 -9.02
N TRP A 49 -22.61 10.00 -9.25
CA TRP A 49 -23.26 10.83 -8.22
C TRP A 49 -24.34 10.11 -7.44
N SER A 50 -25.15 9.30 -8.14
CA SER A 50 -26.26 8.55 -7.54
C SER A 50 -25.76 7.23 -6.97
N ARG A 51 -26.46 6.70 -5.96
CA ARG A 51 -26.12 5.40 -5.38
C ARG A 51 -26.12 4.32 -6.47
N GLN A 52 -25.05 3.54 -6.55
CA GLN A 52 -24.90 2.41 -7.47
C GLN A 52 -24.51 1.16 -6.67
N SER A 53 -25.06 0.00 -7.04
CA SER A 53 -24.68 -1.27 -6.42
C SER A 53 -23.33 -1.77 -6.94
N GLN A 54 -22.72 -2.67 -6.17
CA GLN A 54 -21.47 -3.31 -6.58
C GLN A 54 -21.67 -4.16 -7.84
N ASP A 55 -22.76 -4.93 -7.92
CA ASP A 55 -23.08 -5.76 -9.08
C ASP A 55 -23.22 -4.93 -10.37
N GLU A 56 -23.84 -3.76 -10.28
CA GLU A 56 -23.99 -2.87 -11.43
C GLU A 56 -22.64 -2.27 -11.85
N THR A 57 -21.80 -1.91 -10.89
CA THR A 57 -20.43 -1.44 -11.15
C THR A 57 -19.60 -2.52 -11.83
N ALA A 58 -19.62 -3.74 -11.30
CA ALA A 58 -18.94 -4.90 -11.88
C ALA A 58 -19.44 -5.23 -13.29
N ARG A 59 -20.77 -5.21 -13.50
CA ARG A 59 -21.38 -5.43 -14.83
C ARG A 59 -20.89 -4.41 -15.86
N ARG A 60 -20.88 -3.11 -15.50
CA ARG A 60 -20.39 -2.03 -16.36
C ARG A 60 -18.88 -2.14 -16.60
N GLN A 61 -18.11 -2.47 -15.57
CA GLN A 61 -16.66 -2.69 -15.68
C GLN A 61 -16.35 -3.83 -16.66
N SER A 62 -17.06 -4.95 -16.58
CA SER A 62 -16.91 -6.08 -17.50
C SER A 62 -17.20 -5.71 -18.96
N ARG A 63 -18.18 -4.83 -19.21
CA ARG A 63 -18.47 -4.30 -20.56
C ARG A 63 -17.34 -3.44 -21.11
N TYR A 64 -16.71 -2.63 -20.26
CA TYR A 64 -15.51 -1.89 -20.66
C TYR A 64 -14.36 -2.85 -20.97
N ALA A 65 -14.12 -3.83 -20.11
CA ALA A 65 -13.06 -4.82 -20.29
C ALA A 65 -13.23 -5.59 -21.61
N SER A 66 -14.43 -6.08 -21.94
CA SER A 66 -14.71 -6.76 -23.21
C SER A 66 -14.58 -5.86 -24.45
N SER A 67 -14.63 -4.54 -24.26
CA SER A 67 -14.40 -3.53 -25.30
C SER A 67 -12.93 -3.09 -25.43
N GLY A 68 -12.01 -3.69 -24.66
CA GLY A 68 -10.62 -3.26 -24.57
C GLY A 68 -10.45 -1.88 -23.92
N VAL A 69 -11.39 -1.49 -23.06
CA VAL A 69 -11.41 -0.21 -22.32
C VAL A 69 -11.21 -0.51 -20.85
N ARG A 70 -10.30 0.22 -20.19
CA ARG A 70 -10.15 0.15 -18.73
C ARG A 70 -11.11 1.13 -18.07
N GLY A 71 -11.85 0.73 -17.04
CA GLY A 71 -12.71 1.65 -16.28
C GLY A 71 -12.02 2.18 -15.02
N LEU A 72 -12.23 3.46 -14.71
CA LEU A 72 -11.89 4.11 -13.43
C LEU A 72 -13.11 4.86 -12.90
N TRP A 73 -13.51 4.55 -11.66
CA TRP A 73 -14.75 5.04 -11.05
C TRP A 73 -14.48 6.14 -10.02
N LEU A 74 -15.20 7.26 -10.14
CA LEU A 74 -15.23 8.36 -9.20
C LEU A 74 -16.59 8.36 -8.48
N PHE A 75 -16.64 7.87 -7.25
CA PHE A 75 -17.86 7.77 -6.46
C PHE A 75 -18.00 8.93 -5.47
N ARG A 76 -19.19 9.53 -5.38
CA ARG A 76 -19.49 10.44 -4.24
C ARG A 76 -19.92 9.68 -2.98
N GLN A 77 -20.43 8.45 -3.13
CA GLN A 77 -20.86 7.64 -2.00
C GLN A 77 -19.65 7.21 -1.14
N PRO A 78 -19.79 7.17 0.20
CA PRO A 78 -18.68 6.86 1.09
C PRO A 78 -18.29 5.38 1.10
N ARG A 79 -19.18 4.48 0.67
CA ARG A 79 -18.95 3.03 0.64
C ARG A 79 -19.08 2.51 -0.79
N PHE A 80 -18.02 1.91 -1.28
CA PHE A 80 -17.95 1.17 -2.54
C PHE A 80 -16.84 0.13 -2.38
N ASP A 81 -16.98 -1.02 -3.01
CA ASP A 81 -15.92 -2.03 -2.96
C ASP A 81 -14.98 -1.80 -4.14
N THR A 82 -13.69 -1.79 -3.84
CA THR A 82 -12.64 -1.70 -4.85
C THR A 82 -11.85 -2.99 -4.88
N SER A 83 -11.32 -3.32 -6.04
CA SER A 83 -10.40 -4.44 -6.27
C SER A 83 -9.42 -4.05 -7.37
N GLU A 84 -8.46 -4.92 -7.68
CA GLU A 84 -7.55 -4.72 -8.82
C GLU A 84 -8.34 -4.57 -10.14
N GLU A 85 -9.47 -5.26 -10.29
CA GLU A 85 -10.31 -5.23 -11.48
C GLU A 85 -11.25 -4.02 -11.53
N ILE A 86 -11.57 -3.44 -10.36
CA ILE A 86 -12.47 -2.28 -10.22
C ILE A 86 -11.69 -1.14 -9.54
N PRO A 87 -10.90 -0.37 -10.32
CA PRO A 87 -10.24 0.83 -9.84
C PRO A 87 -11.30 1.87 -9.51
N ALA A 88 -11.40 2.24 -8.24
CA ALA A 88 -12.41 3.16 -7.76
C ALA A 88 -11.84 4.08 -6.68
N VAL A 89 -12.29 5.32 -6.67
CA VAL A 89 -11.90 6.34 -5.69
C VAL A 89 -13.12 7.13 -5.25
N ARG A 90 -13.05 7.69 -4.05
CA ARG A 90 -14.08 8.62 -3.56
C ARG A 90 -13.77 10.03 -4.03
N ILE A 91 -14.79 10.82 -4.32
CA ILE A 91 -14.67 12.23 -4.66
C ILE A 91 -15.54 13.12 -3.78
N SER A 92 -14.99 14.27 -3.39
CA SER A 92 -15.70 15.34 -2.66
C SER A 92 -15.40 16.70 -3.30
N GLY A 93 -16.10 17.74 -2.85
CA GLY A 93 -15.92 19.12 -3.30
C GLY A 93 -16.95 19.56 -4.35
N ASN A 94 -16.68 20.71 -4.97
CA ASN A 94 -17.61 21.39 -5.87
C ASN A 94 -16.86 22.24 -6.92
N PRO A 95 -17.55 22.78 -7.95
CA PRO A 95 -16.89 23.54 -9.00
C PRO A 95 -16.17 24.82 -8.57
N PHE A 96 -16.54 25.41 -7.43
CA PHE A 96 -15.99 26.68 -6.93
C PHE A 96 -14.72 26.45 -6.10
N ASP A 97 -14.76 25.49 -5.18
CA ASP A 97 -13.65 25.19 -4.27
C ASP A 97 -12.66 24.14 -4.84
N GLY A 98 -13.06 23.44 -5.90
CA GLY A 98 -12.32 22.32 -6.46
C GLY A 98 -12.82 20.97 -5.96
N TYR A 99 -12.17 19.90 -6.44
CA TYR A 99 -12.53 18.53 -6.09
C TYR A 99 -11.33 17.78 -5.54
N ASP A 100 -11.54 17.10 -4.43
CA ASP A 100 -10.57 16.19 -3.81
C ASP A 100 -10.98 14.75 -4.06
N VAL A 101 -9.98 13.93 -4.32
CA VAL A 101 -10.09 12.49 -4.46
C VAL A 101 -9.49 11.83 -3.22
N PHE A 102 -10.15 10.79 -2.73
CA PHE A 102 -9.71 9.96 -1.62
C PHE A 102 -9.50 8.55 -2.17
N VAL A 103 -8.23 8.17 -2.31
CA VAL A 103 -7.80 6.87 -2.82
C VAL A 103 -7.75 5.89 -1.65
N PRO A 104 -8.49 4.77 -1.68
CA PRO A 104 -8.49 3.79 -0.60
C PRO A 104 -7.21 2.94 -0.63
N THR A 105 -6.32 3.15 0.34
CA THR A 105 -4.99 2.48 0.41
C THR A 105 -5.02 1.14 1.14
N GLY A 106 -6.19 0.67 1.55
CA GLY A 106 -6.38 -0.49 2.44
C GLY A 106 -6.39 -0.07 3.90
N ALA A 107 -5.29 0.51 4.38
CA ALA A 107 -5.14 0.98 5.77
C ALA A 107 -5.74 2.38 6.03
N GLY A 108 -6.16 3.11 4.98
CA GLY A 108 -6.70 4.45 5.08
C GLY A 108 -7.00 5.08 3.73
N GLU A 109 -6.87 6.40 3.63
CA GLU A 109 -7.09 7.15 2.40
C GLU A 109 -5.92 8.08 2.08
N GLN A 110 -5.49 8.10 0.82
CA GLN A 110 -4.61 9.13 0.28
C GLN A 110 -5.46 10.22 -0.37
N VAL A 111 -5.29 11.47 0.07
CA VAL A 111 -6.04 12.61 -0.42
C VAL A 111 -5.21 13.43 -1.41
N LEU A 112 -5.80 13.74 -2.56
CA LEU A 112 -5.16 14.53 -3.60
C LEU A 112 -6.19 15.28 -4.46
N PRO A 113 -5.81 16.41 -5.09
CA PRO A 113 -6.69 17.09 -6.03
C PRO A 113 -7.08 16.18 -7.21
N LEU A 114 -8.30 16.33 -7.73
CA LEU A 114 -8.80 15.55 -8.86
C LEU A 114 -7.84 15.55 -10.06
N SER A 115 -7.31 16.72 -10.44
CA SER A 115 -6.35 16.83 -11.54
C SER A 115 -5.08 16.01 -11.30
N SER A 116 -4.54 16.05 -10.07
CA SER A 116 -3.39 15.25 -9.67
C SER A 116 -3.68 13.74 -9.73
N CYS A 117 -4.85 13.30 -9.27
CA CYS A 117 -5.26 11.90 -9.36
C CYS A 117 -5.39 11.41 -10.80
N ILE A 118 -6.07 12.19 -11.66
CA ILE A 118 -6.21 11.85 -13.07
C ILE A 118 -4.84 11.80 -13.74
N SER A 119 -3.99 12.81 -13.52
CA SER A 119 -2.63 12.80 -14.06
C SER A 119 -1.84 11.57 -13.62
N ALA A 120 -1.90 11.20 -12.35
CA ALA A 120 -1.24 10.01 -11.83
C ALA A 120 -1.75 8.72 -12.48
N ALA A 121 -3.06 8.57 -12.63
CA ALA A 121 -3.66 7.41 -13.31
C ALA A 121 -3.21 7.30 -14.77
N LEU A 122 -3.13 8.44 -15.49
CA LEU A 122 -2.68 8.49 -16.87
C LEU A 122 -1.17 8.23 -17.03
N ASN A 123 -0.38 8.50 -16.00
CA ASN A 123 1.07 8.25 -15.96
C ASN A 123 1.44 6.91 -15.32
N ARG A 124 0.49 5.99 -15.11
CA ARG A 124 0.70 4.67 -14.49
C ARG A 124 1.23 4.73 -13.05
N GLN A 125 0.98 5.83 -12.36
CA GLN A 125 1.34 6.01 -10.94
C GLN A 125 0.23 5.53 -10.00
N TYR A 126 -1.00 5.42 -10.49
CA TYR A 126 -2.12 4.80 -9.78
C TYR A 126 -2.08 3.28 -9.97
N GLN A 127 -1.74 2.53 -8.92
CA GLN A 127 -1.52 1.08 -8.97
C GLN A 127 -2.17 0.39 -7.77
N PHE A 128 -2.51 -0.88 -7.93
CA PHE A 128 -3.07 -1.72 -6.86
C PHE A 128 -1.96 -2.48 -6.13
N GLY A 129 -2.09 -2.62 -4.82
CA GLY A 129 -1.15 -3.35 -3.99
C GLY A 129 0.19 -2.64 -3.83
N LEU A 130 1.26 -3.42 -3.64
CA LEU A 130 2.64 -2.92 -3.54
C LEU A 130 3.36 -3.19 -4.87
N PRO A 131 3.61 -2.21 -5.75
CA PRO A 131 4.26 -2.46 -7.03
C PRO A 131 5.68 -3.01 -6.88
N LEU A 132 6.03 -4.07 -7.64
CA LEU A 132 7.40 -4.61 -7.62
C LEU A 132 8.40 -3.55 -8.07
N GLY A 133 9.51 -3.44 -7.36
CA GLY A 133 10.54 -2.43 -7.60
C GLY A 133 10.18 -1.03 -7.10
N ALA A 134 9.01 -0.81 -6.51
CA ALA A 134 8.69 0.47 -5.87
C ALA A 134 9.71 0.78 -4.77
N ALA A 135 10.09 2.05 -4.66
CA ALA A 135 10.95 2.50 -3.58
C ALA A 135 10.25 2.32 -2.22
N ALA A 136 11.01 1.85 -1.25
CA ALA A 136 10.55 1.65 0.12
C ALA A 136 11.59 2.17 1.10
N ASP A 137 11.15 2.90 2.12
CA ASP A 137 12.00 3.37 3.21
C ASP A 137 11.72 2.57 4.47
N VAL A 138 12.78 2.02 5.08
CA VAL A 138 12.68 1.21 6.28
C VAL A 138 13.24 2.01 7.46
N GLU A 139 12.43 2.17 8.51
CA GLU A 139 12.85 2.69 9.81
C GLU A 139 12.93 1.52 10.81
N VAL A 140 14.08 1.38 11.47
CA VAL A 140 14.33 0.32 12.44
C VAL A 140 14.06 0.86 13.84
N ARG A 141 13.06 0.31 14.53
CA ARG A 141 12.76 0.64 15.92
C ARG A 141 13.51 -0.29 16.86
N CYS A 142 14.11 0.28 17.89
CA CYS A 142 14.74 -0.47 18.97
C CYS A 142 14.32 0.09 20.32
N GLY A 143 14.36 -0.75 21.34
CA GLY A 143 14.12 -0.37 22.74
C GLY A 143 15.00 -1.21 23.67
N ASN A 144 15.14 -0.73 24.90
CA ASN A 144 15.95 -1.38 25.92
C ASN A 144 15.06 -2.17 26.89
N LEU A 145 15.59 -3.28 27.41
CA LEU A 145 15.00 -4.03 28.51
C LEU A 145 16.08 -4.72 29.35
N ASP A 146 15.73 -5.12 30.56
CA ASP A 146 16.59 -5.94 31.40
C ASP A 146 16.43 -7.42 31.06
N CYS A 147 17.54 -8.10 30.78
CA CYS A 147 17.48 -9.51 30.42
C CYS A 147 16.94 -10.37 31.58
N TRP A 148 15.87 -11.13 31.34
CA TRP A 148 15.27 -12.02 32.34
C TRP A 148 16.23 -13.07 32.93
N LYS A 149 17.32 -13.41 32.22
CA LYS A 149 18.30 -14.42 32.64
C LYS A 149 19.50 -13.84 33.40
N CYS A 150 20.14 -12.80 32.87
CA CYS A 150 21.37 -12.24 33.46
C CYS A 150 21.17 -10.86 34.12
N GLY A 151 19.99 -10.25 33.99
CA GLY A 151 19.67 -8.94 34.56
C GLY A 151 20.33 -7.75 33.86
N ALA A 152 21.20 -7.97 32.87
CA ALA A 152 21.87 -6.87 32.17
C ALA A 152 20.93 -6.20 31.16
N GLU A 153 20.98 -4.87 31.08
CA GLU A 153 20.27 -4.09 30.07
C GLU A 153 20.76 -4.49 28.67
N THR A 154 19.82 -4.80 27.78
CA THR A 154 20.08 -5.17 26.40
C THR A 154 19.13 -4.41 25.50
N GLN A 155 19.63 -3.98 24.34
CA GLN A 155 18.79 -3.40 23.31
C GLN A 155 18.23 -4.53 22.43
N ILE A 156 16.98 -4.39 22.00
CA ILE A 156 16.31 -5.31 21.09
C ILE A 156 15.68 -4.54 19.92
N ILE A 157 15.53 -5.20 18.77
CA ILE A 157 14.72 -4.67 17.68
C ILE A 157 13.27 -4.93 18.01
N THR A 158 12.49 -3.87 18.18
CA THR A 158 11.06 -3.93 18.49
C THR A 158 10.21 -3.98 17.23
N GLY A 159 10.75 -3.56 16.08
CA GLY A 159 10.13 -3.75 14.79
C GLY A 159 10.70 -2.86 13.69
N LEU A 160 10.10 -2.96 12.51
CA LEU A 160 10.37 -2.17 11.32
C LEU A 160 9.10 -1.42 10.92
N ASP A 161 9.22 -0.13 10.64
CA ASP A 161 8.23 0.62 9.86
C ASP A 161 8.71 0.67 8.41
N ILE A 162 7.91 0.21 7.47
CA ILE A 162 8.24 0.18 6.04
C ILE A 162 7.26 1.08 5.29
N SER A 163 7.74 2.19 4.76
CA SER A 163 6.95 3.13 3.97
C SER A 163 7.11 2.87 2.48
N ILE A 164 6.02 2.62 1.77
CA ILE A 164 5.98 2.25 0.35
C ILE A 164 4.95 3.14 -0.36
N GLY A 165 5.40 4.31 -0.83
CA GLY A 165 4.49 5.32 -1.38
C GLY A 165 3.39 5.68 -0.37
N PRO A 166 2.10 5.43 -0.67
CA PRO A 166 1.01 5.71 0.27
C PRO A 166 0.75 4.60 1.29
N HIS A 167 1.43 3.45 1.21
CA HIS A 167 1.26 2.34 2.13
C HIS A 167 2.31 2.35 3.23
N LYS A 168 1.95 1.81 4.39
CA LYS A 168 2.86 1.60 5.52
C LYS A 168 2.64 0.20 6.08
N LEU A 169 3.72 -0.57 6.23
CA LEU A 169 3.73 -1.86 6.93
C LEU A 169 4.46 -1.70 8.26
N SER A 170 4.03 -2.42 9.30
CA SER A 170 4.77 -2.52 10.56
C SER A 170 4.98 -3.98 10.93
N ALA A 171 6.24 -4.43 10.91
CA ALA A 171 6.61 -5.82 11.17
C ALA A 171 7.49 -5.94 12.41
N THR A 172 7.32 -6.98 13.20
CA THR A 172 8.20 -7.37 14.31
C THR A 172 9.23 -8.41 13.84
N ILE A 173 10.26 -8.68 14.65
CA ILE A 173 11.27 -9.69 14.28
C ILE A 173 10.68 -11.07 13.94
N PRO A 174 9.69 -11.61 14.70
CA PRO A 174 9.00 -12.84 14.34
C PRO A 174 8.41 -12.85 12.93
N ASP A 175 7.84 -11.74 12.47
CA ASP A 175 7.16 -11.62 11.16
C ASP A 175 8.15 -11.70 9.98
N LEU A 176 9.41 -11.33 10.23
CA LEU A 176 10.45 -11.25 9.20
C LEU A 176 11.09 -12.61 8.84
N GLY A 177 10.57 -13.73 9.35
CA GLY A 177 11.11 -15.06 9.10
C GLY A 177 11.26 -15.41 7.62
N ASN A 178 10.37 -14.89 6.77
CA ASN A 178 10.38 -15.10 5.32
C ASN A 178 11.13 -13.99 4.54
N CYS A 179 11.72 -13.01 5.22
CA CYS A 179 12.40 -11.85 4.64
C CYS A 179 13.88 -11.76 5.07
N PRO A 180 14.73 -12.78 4.75
CA PRO A 180 16.10 -12.84 5.26
C PRO A 180 16.98 -11.67 4.81
N ASP A 181 16.74 -11.11 3.62
CA ASP A 181 17.46 -9.93 3.15
C ASP A 181 17.10 -8.68 3.94
N LEU A 182 15.82 -8.51 4.30
CA LEU A 182 15.38 -7.39 5.12
C LEU A 182 15.97 -7.46 6.53
N VAL A 183 16.04 -8.67 7.11
CA VAL A 183 16.73 -8.92 8.39
C VAL A 183 18.22 -8.58 8.28
N ARG A 184 18.91 -9.08 7.25
CA ARG A 184 20.33 -8.80 7.02
C ARG A 184 20.61 -7.30 6.91
N ARG A 185 19.82 -6.58 6.11
CA ARG A 185 19.99 -5.13 5.91
C ARG A 185 19.67 -4.33 7.17
N THR A 186 18.66 -4.75 7.92
CA THR A 186 18.36 -4.19 9.25
C THR A 186 19.58 -4.27 10.16
N LEU A 187 20.18 -5.46 10.30
CA LEU A 187 21.36 -5.65 11.14
C LEU A 187 22.59 -4.85 10.66
N GLN A 188 22.75 -4.65 9.34
CA GLN A 188 23.82 -3.84 8.77
C GLN A 188 23.62 -2.33 8.99
N ALA A 189 22.37 -1.87 9.07
CA ALA A 189 22.05 -0.45 9.23
C ALA A 189 22.12 0.02 10.69
N ILE A 190 21.96 -0.89 11.65
CA ILE A 190 22.06 -0.57 13.08
C ILE A 190 23.51 -0.19 13.44
N PRO A 191 23.74 0.92 14.17
CA PRO A 191 25.08 1.34 14.55
C PRO A 191 25.82 0.29 15.40
N ALA A 192 27.13 0.13 15.18
CA ALA A 192 27.95 -0.85 15.90
C ALA A 192 28.00 -0.64 17.42
N GLN A 193 27.75 0.59 17.91
CA GLN A 193 27.65 0.88 19.35
C GLN A 193 26.34 0.40 20.00
N ALA A 194 25.36 -0.09 19.23
CA ALA A 194 24.14 -0.67 19.78
C ALA A 194 24.47 -1.97 20.53
N SER A 195 23.99 -2.08 21.77
CA SER A 195 24.08 -3.32 22.58
C SER A 195 23.03 -4.33 22.12
N LEU A 196 23.11 -4.74 20.85
CA LEU A 196 22.18 -5.65 20.21
C LEU A 196 22.71 -7.08 20.28
N GLY A 197 21.92 -8.00 20.82
CA GLY A 197 22.25 -9.42 20.75
C GLY A 197 21.90 -10.04 19.39
N ARG A 198 22.31 -11.30 19.20
CA ARG A 198 22.08 -12.02 17.95
C ARG A 198 20.58 -12.28 17.74
N ILE A 199 20.10 -12.04 16.53
CA ILE A 199 18.80 -12.56 16.08
C ILE A 199 18.95 -14.05 15.80
N MET A 200 18.09 -14.85 16.42
CA MET A 200 18.18 -16.32 16.41
C MET A 200 16.81 -16.94 16.20
N HIS A 201 16.77 -18.16 15.67
CA HIS A 201 15.52 -18.90 15.65
C HIS A 201 15.18 -19.47 17.03
N ARG A 202 13.91 -19.32 17.40
CA ARG A 202 13.32 -19.91 18.59
C ARG A 202 12.28 -20.95 18.19
N ASN A 203 12.35 -22.13 18.82
CA ASN A 203 11.24 -23.08 18.86
C ASN A 203 10.44 -22.80 20.14
N SER A 204 9.14 -22.49 20.03
CA SER A 204 8.25 -22.35 21.19
C SER A 204 7.19 -23.43 21.14
N ARG A 205 7.01 -24.14 22.26
CA ARG A 205 5.96 -25.15 22.40
C ARG A 205 4.58 -24.51 22.45
N GLU A 206 4.50 -23.32 23.04
CA GLU A 206 3.30 -22.51 23.17
C GLU A 206 2.87 -21.92 21.82
N ALA A 207 3.82 -21.45 21.01
CA ALA A 207 3.52 -20.94 19.67
C ALA A 207 3.28 -22.05 18.64
N GLY A 208 3.86 -23.24 18.83
CA GLY A 208 3.70 -24.37 17.90
C GLY A 208 4.51 -24.25 16.59
N PHE A 209 5.26 -23.17 16.40
CA PHE A 209 6.13 -22.96 15.22
C PHE A 209 7.48 -22.33 15.61
N ARG A 210 8.41 -22.32 14.63
CA ARG A 210 9.74 -21.73 14.73
C ARG A 210 9.74 -20.32 14.15
N TYR A 211 10.20 -19.33 14.92
CA TYR A 211 10.23 -17.92 14.52
C TYR A 211 11.56 -17.25 14.87
N LEU A 212 11.83 -16.08 14.29
CA LEU A 212 13.00 -15.27 14.63
C LEU A 212 12.76 -14.50 15.94
N SER A 213 13.76 -14.42 16.80
CA SER A 213 13.66 -13.81 18.12
C SER A 213 14.92 -13.02 18.43
N ASN A 214 14.74 -11.92 19.16
CA ASN A 214 15.82 -11.14 19.71
C ASN A 214 16.65 -11.97 20.70
N GLY A 215 17.95 -11.67 20.81
CA GLY A 215 18.85 -12.25 21.80
C GLY A 215 19.40 -11.17 22.74
N CYS A 216 19.74 -11.54 23.97
CA CYS A 216 20.49 -10.67 24.87
C CYS A 216 21.93 -10.45 24.36
N ALA A 217 22.40 -9.21 24.33
CA ALA A 217 23.76 -8.85 23.93
C ALA A 217 24.85 -9.44 24.84
N HIS A 218 24.53 -9.71 26.11
CA HIS A 218 25.49 -10.14 27.13
C HIS A 218 25.57 -11.65 27.28
N CYS A 219 24.42 -12.32 27.42
CA CYS A 219 24.37 -13.77 27.70
C CYS A 219 23.77 -14.61 26.57
N GLY A 220 23.32 -13.99 25.48
CA GLY A 220 22.72 -14.67 24.33
C GLY A 220 21.37 -15.33 24.61
N ALA A 221 20.75 -15.09 25.78
CA ALA A 221 19.42 -15.61 26.07
C ALA A 221 18.39 -15.08 25.06
N LEU A 222 17.51 -15.96 24.57
CA LEU A 222 16.41 -15.56 23.70
C LEU A 222 15.43 -14.67 24.47
N ILE A 223 15.07 -13.56 23.86
CA ILE A 223 14.03 -12.64 24.30
C ILE A 223 12.75 -13.03 23.56
N GLY A 224 11.86 -13.71 24.26
CA GLY A 224 10.57 -14.08 23.69
C GLY A 224 9.66 -12.87 23.56
N ALA A 225 8.69 -12.94 22.64
CA ALA A 225 7.69 -11.91 22.41
C ALA A 225 6.99 -11.44 23.71
N HIS A 226 6.78 -12.36 24.67
CA HIS A 226 6.25 -12.04 26.00
C HIS A 226 7.08 -11.01 26.79
N TYR A 227 8.38 -10.86 26.53
CA TYR A 227 9.24 -9.89 27.23
C TYR A 227 9.44 -8.61 26.43
N GLU A 228 9.10 -8.59 25.13
CA GLU A 228 9.36 -7.45 24.26
C GLU A 228 8.52 -6.22 24.63
N TYR A 229 7.35 -6.41 25.27
CA TYR A 229 6.52 -5.28 25.73
C TYR A 229 7.26 -4.32 26.68
N GLN A 230 8.26 -4.81 27.42
CA GLN A 230 9.05 -3.99 28.34
C GLN A 230 9.89 -2.93 27.59
N ALA A 231 10.21 -3.21 26.33
CA ALA A 231 10.90 -2.28 25.46
C ALA A 231 9.94 -1.35 24.69
N TRP A 232 8.61 -1.51 24.84
CA TRP A 232 7.66 -0.75 24.03
C TRP A 232 7.42 0.66 24.53
N ASP A 233 7.57 0.91 25.84
CA ASP A 233 7.33 2.22 26.45
C ASP A 233 8.31 3.29 25.97
N ARG A 234 9.52 2.88 25.55
CA ARG A 234 10.55 3.76 25.00
C ARG A 234 11.23 3.09 23.82
N GLN A 235 10.80 3.46 22.63
CA GLN A 235 11.38 3.01 21.37
C GLN A 235 11.94 4.19 20.60
N ASP A 236 13.14 4.02 20.05
CA ASP A 236 13.77 4.99 19.17
C ASP A 236 13.95 4.39 17.78
N VAL A 237 13.86 5.24 16.76
CA VAL A 237 14.30 4.90 15.41
C VAL A 237 15.82 5.01 15.38
N VAL A 238 16.51 3.87 15.39
CA VAL A 238 17.98 3.82 15.50
C VAL A 238 18.69 3.72 14.15
N ALA A 239 17.98 3.34 13.11
CA ALA A 239 18.52 3.23 11.76
C ALA A 239 17.43 3.46 10.70
N ARG A 240 17.87 3.91 9.53
CA ARG A 240 17.03 4.08 8.34
C ARG A 240 17.78 3.58 7.11
N PHE A 241 17.10 2.89 6.21
CA PHE A 241 17.71 2.52 4.93
C PHE A 241 16.67 2.40 3.80
N PRO A 242 17.02 2.78 2.58
CA PRO A 242 16.14 2.59 1.42
C PRO A 242 16.22 1.16 0.91
N THR A 243 15.13 0.63 0.37
CA THR A 243 15.03 -0.66 -0.30
C THR A 243 14.04 -0.56 -1.46
N VAL A 244 13.81 -1.69 -2.14
CA VAL A 244 12.73 -1.81 -3.12
C VAL A 244 11.79 -2.94 -2.72
N VAL A 245 10.53 -2.84 -3.13
CA VAL A 245 9.53 -3.88 -2.96
C VAL A 245 9.91 -5.10 -3.80
N ASP A 246 10.00 -6.26 -3.15
CA ASP A 246 10.15 -7.56 -3.78
C ASP A 246 8.94 -8.46 -3.44
N GLU A 247 8.95 -9.69 -3.96
CA GLU A 247 7.85 -10.64 -3.73
C GLU A 247 7.72 -11.05 -2.26
N ARG A 248 8.83 -11.08 -1.51
CA ARG A 248 8.81 -11.42 -0.07
C ARG A 248 8.15 -10.31 0.74
N MET A 249 8.38 -9.05 0.38
CA MET A 249 7.70 -7.90 1.00
C MET A 249 6.21 -7.87 0.69
N ARG A 250 5.78 -8.27 -0.50
CA ARG A 250 4.36 -8.48 -0.81
C ARG A 250 3.74 -9.56 0.06
N GLN A 251 4.41 -10.71 0.17
CA GLN A 251 3.94 -11.79 1.03
C GLN A 251 3.92 -11.37 2.51
N LEU A 252 4.90 -10.59 2.96
CA LEU A 252 4.92 -10.03 4.31
C LEU A 252 3.68 -9.18 4.60
N ALA A 253 3.25 -8.33 3.67
CA ALA A 253 2.03 -7.54 3.85
C ALA A 253 0.80 -8.45 4.07
N ILE A 254 0.65 -9.49 3.24
CA ILE A 254 -0.43 -10.49 3.36
C ILE A 254 -0.35 -11.20 4.72
N ASP A 255 0.85 -11.63 5.13
CA ASP A 255 1.08 -12.34 6.40
C ASP A 255 0.76 -11.46 7.62
N LEU A 256 0.96 -10.14 7.52
CA LEU A 256 0.59 -9.15 8.53
C LEU A 256 -0.93 -8.86 8.58
N GLY A 257 -1.70 -9.39 7.62
CA GLY A 257 -3.11 -9.05 7.44
C GLY A 257 -3.33 -7.65 6.86
N ASP A 258 -2.27 -7.03 6.33
CA ASP A 258 -2.38 -5.80 5.56
C ASP A 258 -2.79 -6.19 4.14
N GLU A 259 -3.95 -5.72 3.68
CA GLU A 259 -4.40 -5.83 2.30
C GLU A 259 -4.20 -4.48 1.61
N PRO A 260 -3.03 -4.21 0.98
CA PRO A 260 -2.74 -2.90 0.42
C PRO A 260 -3.67 -2.66 -0.77
N GLY A 261 -4.47 -1.62 -0.68
CA GLY A 261 -5.44 -1.24 -1.71
C GLY A 261 -4.79 -0.51 -2.89
N TRP A 262 -5.54 0.41 -3.50
CA TRP A 262 -5.00 1.29 -4.53
C TRP A 262 -4.15 2.40 -3.93
N GLY A 263 -3.16 2.86 -4.68
CA GLY A 263 -2.29 3.95 -4.27
C GLY A 263 -1.76 4.75 -5.45
N VAL A 264 -1.53 6.05 -5.23
CA VAL A 264 -0.69 6.87 -6.13
C VAL A 264 0.75 6.86 -5.63
N HIS A 265 1.59 6.13 -6.35
CA HIS A 265 3.03 6.01 -6.10
C HIS A 265 3.78 7.10 -6.89
N ARG A 266 4.75 7.77 -6.26
CA ARG A 266 5.54 8.82 -6.90
C ARG A 266 6.67 8.24 -7.73
#